data_AF-A0A7S3F395-F1
#
_entry.id   AF-A0A7S3F395-F1
#
_cell.length_a   1.000
_cell.length_b   1.000
_cell.length_c   1.000
_cell.angle_alpha   90.00
_cell.angle_beta   90.00
_cell.angle_gamma   90.00
#
_symmetry.space_group_name_H-M   'P 1'
#
loop_
_entity.id
_entity.type
_entity.pdbx_description
1 polymer ?
#
loop_
_entity_poly.entity_id
_entity_poly.type
_entity_poly.pdbx_seq_one_letter_code
_entity_poly.pdbx_strand_id
1 'polypeptide(L)'
;ILTSFESSARDWKEWYRHPEPETSAARLPGEWENRCSELQRLIILRCLRPDRIVFATNTFIVINLGQKYTEPPVLDLNLVLGDSTPTAPLIFVLSPGVDPTNQLLQLAETKSITFN
;
A
#
# COMPACT_ATOMS: atom_id res chain seq x y z
N ILE A 1 27.84 -1.64 -4.87
CA ILE A 1 26.87 -1.48 -5.98
C ILE A 1 27.40 -0.55 -7.06
N LEU A 2 27.99 0.61 -6.73
CA LEU A 2 28.55 1.55 -7.69
C LEU A 2 29.55 0.92 -8.67
N THR A 3 30.52 0.13 -8.19
CA THR A 3 31.46 -0.60 -9.05
C THR A 3 30.76 -1.56 -10.02
N SER A 4 29.63 -2.15 -9.62
CA SER A 4 28.83 -3.02 -10.50
C SER A 4 28.06 -2.25 -11.55
N PHE A 5 27.65 -1.00 -11.28
CA PHE A 5 27.08 -0.12 -12.30
C PHE A 5 28.08 0.20 -13.40
N GLU A 6 29.35 0.40 -13.04
CA GLU A 6 30.42 0.68 -13.98
C GLU A 6 30.78 -0.57 -14.79
N SER A 7 30.96 -1.72 -14.13
CA SER A 7 31.37 -2.97 -14.79
C SER A 7 30.26 -3.65 -15.59
N SER A 8 28.99 -3.45 -15.20
CA SER A 8 27.81 -4.14 -15.77
C SER A 8 26.76 -3.15 -16.26
N ALA A 9 27.19 -2.03 -16.83
CA ALA A 9 26.32 -0.92 -17.24
C ALA A 9 25.19 -1.34 -18.20
N ARG A 10 25.44 -2.31 -19.08
CA ARG A 10 24.44 -2.85 -20.02
C ARG A 10 23.27 -3.49 -19.28
N ASP A 11 23.56 -4.37 -18.33
CA ASP A 11 22.55 -5.15 -17.61
C ASP A 11 21.74 -4.23 -16.68
N TRP A 12 22.41 -3.29 -16.02
CA TRP A 12 21.73 -2.26 -15.22
C TRP A 12 20.83 -1.37 -16.06
N LYS A 13 21.24 -1.03 -17.29
CA LYS A 13 20.43 -0.26 -18.24
C LYS A 13 19.22 -1.07 -18.73
N GLU A 14 19.37 -2.37 -18.91
CA GLU A 14 18.26 -3.27 -19.26
C GLU A 14 17.25 -3.38 -18.12
N TRP A 15 17.73 -3.64 -16.90
CA TRP A 15 16.89 -3.65 -15.69
C TRP A 15 16.17 -2.32 -15.49
N TYR A 16 16.87 -1.19 -15.61
CA TYR A 16 16.28 0.15 -15.49
C TYR A 16 15.18 0.40 -16.51
N ARG A 17 15.34 -0.10 -17.75
CA ARG A 17 14.39 0.07 -18.86
C ARG A 17 13.23 -0.90 -18.83
N HIS A 18 13.29 -1.94 -18.00
CA HIS A 18 12.18 -2.88 -17.87
C HIS A 18 10.93 -2.12 -17.44
N PRO A 19 9.73 -2.44 -17.97
CA PRO A 19 8.51 -1.77 -17.56
C PRO A 19 8.24 -1.98 -16.07
N GLU A 20 8.41 -3.21 -15.57
CA GLU A 20 8.07 -3.62 -14.19
C GLU A 20 9.29 -4.23 -13.48
N PRO A 21 10.36 -3.45 -13.23
CA PRO A 21 11.62 -3.91 -12.65
C PRO A 21 11.51 -4.42 -11.21
N GLU A 22 10.42 -4.09 -10.52
CA GLU A 22 10.08 -4.53 -9.17
C GLU A 22 9.64 -6.00 -9.09
N THR A 23 9.26 -6.59 -10.22
CA THR A 23 8.75 -7.96 -10.30
C THR A 23 9.88 -8.97 -10.57
N SER A 24 9.60 -10.26 -10.40
CA SER A 24 10.56 -11.33 -10.72
C SER A 24 10.89 -11.45 -12.21
N ALA A 25 10.20 -10.71 -13.10
CA ALA A 25 10.52 -10.64 -14.53
C ALA A 25 11.86 -9.94 -14.80
N ALA A 26 12.30 -9.05 -13.90
CA ALA A 26 13.57 -8.33 -14.01
C ALA A 26 14.48 -8.65 -12.82
N ARG A 27 15.50 -9.47 -13.07
CA ARG A 27 16.51 -9.80 -12.06
C ARG A 27 17.53 -8.66 -11.94
N LEU A 28 17.94 -8.36 -10.71
CA LEU A 28 19.06 -7.47 -10.47
C LEU A 28 20.32 -8.05 -11.13
N PRO A 29 21.19 -7.22 -11.72
CA PRO A 29 22.38 -7.71 -12.42
C PRO A 29 23.35 -8.48 -11.52
N GLY A 30 23.86 -9.60 -12.04
CA GLY A 30 24.95 -10.37 -11.44
C GLY A 30 24.63 -10.88 -10.03
N GLU A 31 25.57 -10.66 -9.10
CA GLU A 31 25.45 -11.12 -7.72
C GLU A 31 24.36 -10.39 -6.91
N TRP A 32 23.89 -9.22 -7.36
CA TRP A 32 22.93 -8.42 -6.60
C TRP A 32 21.55 -9.09 -6.49
N GLU A 33 21.20 -9.99 -7.39
CA GLU A 33 19.97 -10.77 -7.31
C GLU A 33 19.91 -11.60 -6.02
N ASN A 34 21.02 -12.24 -5.66
CA ASN A 34 21.10 -13.15 -4.51
C ASN A 34 21.65 -12.47 -3.25
N ARG A 35 22.37 -11.35 -3.40
CA ARG A 35 22.95 -10.61 -2.27
C ARG A 35 21.98 -9.67 -1.57
N CYS A 36 20.94 -9.22 -2.26
CA CYS A 36 20.00 -8.25 -1.70
C CYS A 36 18.84 -8.91 -0.98
N SER A 37 18.59 -8.50 0.26
CA SER A 37 17.30 -8.73 0.91
C SER A 37 16.18 -7.94 0.22
N GLU A 38 14.92 -8.30 0.47
CA GLU A 38 13.75 -7.61 -0.11
C GLU A 38 13.78 -6.10 0.14
N LEU A 39 14.11 -5.68 1.37
CA LEU A 39 14.24 -4.26 1.71
C LEU A 39 15.37 -3.58 0.95
N GLN A 40 16.52 -4.26 0.77
CA GLN A 40 17.63 -3.71 0.00
C GLN A 40 17.28 -3.57 -1.49
N ARG A 41 16.54 -4.53 -2.06
CA ARG A 41 16.00 -4.42 -3.42
C ARG A 41 15.07 -3.21 -3.56
N LEU A 42 14.21 -3.00 -2.56
CA LEU A 42 13.30 -1.84 -2.51
C LEU A 42 14.07 -0.50 -2.49
N ILE A 43 15.18 -0.42 -1.74
CA ILE A 43 16.06 0.76 -1.72
C ILE A 43 16.69 1.00 -3.09
N ILE A 44 17.21 -0.04 -3.74
CA ILE A 44 17.79 0.07 -5.09
C ILE A 44 16.74 0.58 -6.09
N LEU A 45 15.53 0.01 -6.06
CA LEU A 45 14.42 0.47 -6.88
C LEU A 45 14.05 1.92 -6.60
N ARG A 46 13.97 2.32 -5.33
CA ARG A 46 13.68 3.72 -4.94
C ARG A 46 14.69 4.70 -5.53
N CYS A 47 15.97 4.33 -5.57
CA CYS A 47 17.04 5.19 -6.10
C CYS A 47 17.01 5.31 -7.63
N LEU A 48 16.55 4.29 -8.34
CA LEU A 48 16.68 4.21 -9.81
C LEU A 48 15.35 4.37 -10.53
N ARG A 49 14.26 3.79 -10.00
CA ARG A 49 12.91 3.79 -10.57
C ARG A 49 11.89 4.21 -9.50
N PRO A 50 11.96 5.46 -9.01
CA PRO A 50 11.05 5.96 -7.98
C PRO A 50 9.58 5.92 -8.43
N ASP A 51 9.30 5.92 -9.75
CA ASP A 51 7.97 5.74 -10.32
C ASP A 51 7.35 4.36 -10.02
N ARG A 52 8.17 3.34 -9.77
CA ARG A 52 7.72 1.98 -9.47
C ARG A 52 7.68 1.64 -7.98
N ILE A 53 8.07 2.57 -7.11
CA ILE A 53 8.23 2.29 -5.68
C ILE A 53 6.91 1.90 -5.00
N VAL A 54 5.79 2.46 -5.43
CA VAL A 54 4.46 2.19 -4.84
C VAL A 54 4.07 0.73 -5.03
N PHE A 55 4.28 0.18 -6.23
CA PHE A 55 4.00 -1.23 -6.53
C PHE A 55 4.89 -2.15 -5.71
N ALA A 56 6.20 -1.89 -5.69
CA ALA A 56 7.15 -2.69 -4.91
C ALA A 56 6.89 -2.64 -3.40
N THR A 57 6.51 -1.47 -2.88
CA THR A 57 6.17 -1.29 -1.46
C THR A 57 4.89 -2.06 -1.11
N ASN A 58 3.89 -2.05 -1.99
CA ASN A 58 2.68 -2.85 -1.81
C ASN A 58 3.04 -4.34 -1.70
N THR A 59 3.80 -4.89 -2.67
CA THR A 59 4.26 -6.28 -2.62
C THR A 59 5.06 -6.59 -1.35
N PHE A 60 5.97 -5.70 -0.95
CA PHE A 60 6.75 -5.87 0.28
C PHE A 60 5.86 -5.96 1.52
N ILE A 61 4.84 -5.10 1.64
CA ILE A 61 3.86 -5.14 2.73
C ILE A 61 3.05 -6.43 2.70
N VAL A 62 2.58 -6.88 1.53
CA VAL A 62 1.83 -8.14 1.41
C VAL A 62 2.66 -9.33 1.88
N ILE A 63 3.93 -9.41 1.49
CA ILE A 63 4.81 -10.52 1.86
C ILE A 63 5.10 -10.53 3.36
N ASN A 64 5.34 -9.35 3.96
CA ASN A 64 5.84 -9.25 5.34
C ASN A 64 4.73 -9.11 6.40
N LEU A 65 3.61 -8.46 6.06
CA LEU A 65 2.49 -8.19 6.98
C LEU A 65 1.20 -8.88 6.56
N GLY A 66 1.02 -9.16 5.26
CA GLY A 66 -0.16 -9.80 4.70
C GLY A 66 -1.05 -8.84 3.90
N GLN A 67 -1.88 -9.42 3.04
CA GLN A 67 -2.71 -8.70 2.07
C GLN A 67 -3.66 -7.66 2.69
N LYS A 68 -4.18 -7.93 3.89
CA LYS A 68 -5.07 -7.01 4.62
C LYS A 68 -4.45 -5.64 4.95
N TYR A 69 -3.13 -5.51 4.88
CA TYR A 69 -2.43 -4.25 5.14
C TYR A 69 -2.25 -3.37 3.90
N THR A 70 -2.63 -3.87 2.72
CA THR A 70 -2.65 -3.11 1.47
C THR A 70 -4.06 -2.85 0.94
N GLU A 71 -5.05 -3.50 1.54
CA GLU A 71 -6.45 -3.33 1.18
C GLU A 71 -7.11 -2.27 2.07
N PRO A 72 -7.98 -1.42 1.52
CA PRO A 72 -8.77 -0.53 2.34
C PRO A 72 -9.69 -1.35 3.26
N PRO A 73 -9.79 -1.03 4.56
CA PRO A 73 -10.69 -1.73 5.45
C PRO A 73 -12.14 -1.52 5.02
N VAL A 74 -12.97 -2.56 5.17
CA VAL A 74 -14.41 -2.42 5.00
C VAL A 74 -14.94 -1.54 6.13
N LEU A 75 -15.68 -0.49 5.77
CA LEU A 75 -16.34 0.36 6.76
C LEU A 75 -17.46 -0.42 7.44
N ASP A 76 -17.30 -0.66 8.74
CA ASP A 76 -18.34 -1.23 9.60
C ASP A 76 -18.75 -0.20 10.66
N LEU A 77 -19.91 0.42 10.45
CA LEU A 77 -20.42 1.46 11.34
C LEU A 77 -20.80 0.93 12.73
N ASN A 78 -21.11 -0.36 12.88
CA ASN A 78 -21.39 -0.95 14.19
C ASN A 78 -20.12 -1.05 15.02
N LEU A 79 -19.01 -1.49 14.40
CA LEU A 79 -17.71 -1.54 15.06
C LEU A 79 -17.23 -0.13 15.43
N VAL A 80 -17.32 0.81 14.47
CA VAL A 80 -16.92 2.21 14.70
C VAL A 80 -17.72 2.84 15.84
N LEU A 81 -19.04 2.61 15.90
CA LEU A 81 -19.88 3.10 17.00
C LEU A 81 -19.51 2.42 18.33
N GLY A 82 -19.23 1.12 18.32
CA GLY A 82 -18.81 0.36 19.51
C GLY A 82 -17.48 0.83 20.10
N ASP A 83 -16.54 1.26 19.26
CA ASP A 83 -15.24 1.81 19.68
C ASP A 83 -15.31 3.31 20.03
N SER A 84 -16.45 3.98 19.78
CA SER A 84 -16.65 5.39 20.06
C SER A 84 -17.17 5.67 21.47
N THR A 85 -17.14 6.93 21.87
CA THR A 85 -17.75 7.39 23.13
C THR A 85 -18.61 8.62 22.87
N PRO A 86 -19.61 8.93 23.72
CA PRO A 86 -20.46 10.12 23.54
C PRO A 86 -19.69 11.45 23.54
N THR A 87 -18.46 11.46 24.03
CA THR A 87 -17.57 12.63 24.06
C THR A 87 -16.55 12.66 22.92
N ALA A 88 -16.49 11.61 22.09
CA ALA A 88 -15.61 11.51 20.94
C ALA A 88 -16.44 11.49 19.64
N PRO A 89 -16.54 12.62 18.90
CA PRO A 89 -17.37 12.69 17.71
C PRO A 89 -16.82 11.82 16.57
N LEU A 90 -17.73 11.18 15.83
CA LEU A 90 -17.40 10.44 14.61
C LEU A 90 -17.36 11.39 13.40
N ILE A 91 -16.23 11.40 12.68
CA ILE A 91 -16.01 12.26 11.51
C ILE A 91 -16.02 11.40 10.25
N PHE A 92 -16.86 11.79 9.29
CA PHE A 92 -16.96 11.14 7.98
C PHE A 92 -16.22 11.96 6.93
N VAL A 93 -15.23 11.34 6.28
CA VAL A 93 -14.52 11.94 5.14
C VAL A 93 -15.10 11.36 3.86
N LEU A 94 -15.73 12.20 3.05
CA LEU A 94 -16.48 11.78 1.88
C LEU A 94 -15.80 12.24 0.59
N SER A 95 -15.78 11.33 -0.39
CA SER A 95 -15.51 11.69 -1.77
C SER A 95 -16.77 12.33 -2.39
N PRO A 96 -16.63 13.20 -3.40
CA PRO A 96 -17.77 13.77 -4.11
C PRO A 96 -18.74 12.68 -4.61
N GLY A 97 -20.04 12.87 -4.37
CA GLY A 97 -21.09 11.94 -4.78
C GLY A 97 -21.35 10.76 -3.82
N VAL A 98 -20.63 10.67 -2.71
CA VAL A 98 -20.91 9.68 -1.64
C VAL A 98 -21.67 10.35 -0.51
N ASP A 99 -22.84 9.82 -0.14
CA ASP A 99 -23.65 10.27 1.00
C ASP A 99 -23.90 9.11 1.98
N PRO A 100 -23.35 9.17 3.22
CA PRO A 100 -23.51 8.12 4.23
C PRO A 100 -24.83 8.22 5.00
N THR A 101 -25.66 9.25 4.76
CA THR A 101 -26.84 9.57 5.58
C THR A 101 -27.79 8.39 5.72
N ASN A 102 -28.11 7.69 4.63
CA ASN A 102 -29.01 6.54 4.68
C ASN A 102 -28.46 5.39 5.54
N GLN A 103 -27.15 5.14 5.50
CA GLN A 103 -26.52 4.10 6.31
C GLN A 103 -26.54 4.47 7.80
N LEU A 104 -26.36 5.76 8.11
CA LEU A 104 -26.47 6.29 9.48
C LEU A 104 -27.89 6.19 10.04
N LEU A 105 -28.90 6.52 9.23
CA LEU A 105 -30.31 6.40 9.61
C LEU A 105 -30.67 4.94 9.92
N GLN A 106 -30.29 4.00 9.05
CA GLN A 106 -30.50 2.57 9.28
C GLN A 106 -29.79 2.06 10.54
N LEU A 107 -28.57 2.53 10.80
CA LEU A 107 -27.84 2.20 12.03
C LEU A 107 -28.59 2.71 13.26
N ALA A 108 -29.07 3.95 13.23
CA ALA A 108 -29.80 4.55 14.35
C ALA A 108 -31.10 3.80 14.62
N GLU A 109 -31.88 3.46 13.59
CA GLU A 109 -33.07 2.62 13.73
C GLU A 109 -32.75 1.26 14.36
N THR A 110 -31.71 0.58 13.86
CA THR A 110 -31.26 -0.72 14.38
C THR A 110 -30.82 -0.65 15.85
N LYS A 111 -30.22 0.48 16.25
CA LYS A 111 -29.75 0.73 17.62
C LYS A 111 -30.79 1.42 18.50
N SER A 112 -31.99 1.72 17.97
CA SER A 112 -33.04 2.50 18.64
C SER A 112 -32.55 3.87 19.15
N ILE A 113 -31.65 4.52 18.41
CA ILE A 113 -31.15 5.87 18.69
C ILE A 113 -32.08 6.87 18.02
N THR A 114 -32.57 7.85 18.77
CA THR A 114 -33.46 8.90 18.26
C THR A 114 -32.65 10.15 17.93
N PHE A 115 -32.82 10.71 16.73
CA PHE A 115 -32.34 12.05 16.41
C PHE A 115 -33.41 13.04 16.88
N ASN A 116 -33.09 13.81 17.93
CA ASN A 116 -33.94 14.90 18.43
C ASN A 116 -33.66 16.21 17.68
#